data_AF-A0AAW6C8U1-F1
#
_entry.id   AF-A0AAW6C8U1-F1
#
_cell.length_a   1.000
_cell.length_b   1.000
_cell.length_c   1.000
_cell.angle_alpha   90.00
_cell.angle_beta   90.00
_cell.angle_gamma   90.00
#
_symmetry.space_group_name_H-M   'P 1'
#
loop_
_entity.id
_entity.type
_entity.pdbx_description
1 polymer ?
#
loop_
_entity_poly.entity_id
_entity_poly.type
_entity_poly.pdbx_seq_one_letter_code
_entity_poly.pdbx_strand_id
1 'polypeptide(L)'
;MKPIQIQSKLDLLNTWAIDRTCFSPDASRPPACLRCGQSLDPVLAHNALSRYVDVYICTSCGTDEAIRDMEGRPKPLDCWQAVKSGRMKAPSYEDFQLLSPCCGFPEIFQEMSVDPYGHKAPRCELVYSRSDYDGHRWHTIWFPCWEDRRTQALAQKVDQFMDALLETEEFRSLGQMKRMCRACAEPTSDPTEFNLYGETASFYIWIRAITREKDYNLYVHFYLKNSV
;
A
#
# COMPACT_ATOMS: atom_id res chain seq x y z
N MET A 1 -2.96 16.89 6.11
CA MET A 1 -2.00 15.80 5.83
C MET A 1 -1.90 15.62 4.31
N LYS A 2 -0.77 15.11 3.80
CA LYS A 2 -0.63 14.77 2.36
C LYS A 2 -1.49 13.53 2.02
N PRO A 3 -2.02 13.40 0.80
CA PRO A 3 -2.75 12.20 0.40
C PRO A 3 -1.88 10.94 0.55
N ILE A 4 -2.48 9.88 1.08
CA ILE A 4 -1.80 8.59 1.22
C ILE A 4 -1.80 7.88 -0.13
N GLN A 5 -0.65 7.35 -0.53
CA GLN A 5 -0.48 6.58 -1.77
C GLN A 5 0.40 5.36 -1.54
N ILE A 6 0.09 4.28 -2.25
CA ILE A 6 0.98 3.11 -2.32
C ILE A 6 2.08 3.40 -3.34
N GLN A 7 3.34 3.28 -2.91
CA GLN A 7 4.50 3.65 -3.70
C GLN A 7 4.52 3.00 -5.09
N SER A 8 4.39 1.68 -5.17
CA SER A 8 4.43 0.95 -6.45
C SER A 8 3.27 1.30 -7.38
N LYS A 9 2.08 1.62 -6.84
CA LYS A 9 0.94 2.12 -7.61
C LYS A 9 1.24 3.51 -8.18
N LEU A 10 1.77 4.42 -7.35
CA LEU A 10 2.14 5.78 -7.76
C LEU A 10 3.22 5.78 -8.85
N ASP A 11 4.24 4.95 -8.72
CA ASP A 11 5.33 4.87 -9.70
C ASP A 11 4.84 4.38 -11.07
N LEU A 12 3.94 3.39 -11.08
CA LEU A 12 3.31 2.89 -12.31
C LEU A 12 2.41 3.94 -12.95
N LEU A 13 1.60 4.67 -12.17
CA LEU A 13 0.73 5.74 -12.68
C LEU A 13 1.54 6.88 -13.32
N ASN A 14 2.64 7.30 -12.68
CA ASN A 14 3.48 8.37 -13.22
C ASN A 14 4.23 7.93 -14.49
N THR A 15 4.74 6.70 -14.50
CA THR A 15 5.37 6.14 -15.71
C THR A 15 4.35 6.03 -16.85
N TRP A 16 3.12 5.61 -16.53
CA TRP A 16 2.04 5.52 -17.50
C TRP A 16 1.60 6.88 -18.03
N ALA A 17 1.55 7.92 -17.19
CA ALA A 17 1.18 9.27 -17.62
C ALA A 17 2.09 9.77 -18.76
N ILE A 18 3.37 9.40 -18.73
CA ILE A 18 4.34 9.70 -19.79
C ILE A 18 4.15 8.77 -20.98
N ASP A 19 4.13 7.45 -20.76
CA ASP A 19 3.99 6.46 -21.84
C ASP A 19 2.71 6.69 -22.67
N ARG A 20 1.60 7.07 -22.03
CA ARG A 20 0.32 7.36 -22.70
C ARG A 20 0.44 8.49 -23.74
N THR A 21 1.35 9.45 -23.54
CA THR A 21 1.56 10.56 -24.50
C THR A 21 2.18 10.10 -25.81
N CYS A 22 2.80 8.92 -25.84
CA CYS A 22 3.44 8.36 -27.02
C CYS A 22 2.46 7.59 -27.94
N PHE A 23 1.19 7.48 -27.55
CA PHE A 23 0.16 6.88 -28.40
C PHE A 23 -0.31 7.89 -29.45
N SER A 24 -0.12 7.54 -30.72
CA SER A 24 -0.72 8.21 -31.86
C SER A 24 -1.14 7.17 -32.91
N PRO A 25 -2.15 7.46 -33.75
CA PRO A 25 -2.58 6.53 -34.81
C PRO A 25 -1.45 6.08 -35.74
N ASP A 26 -0.42 6.93 -35.91
CA ASP A 26 0.75 6.70 -36.76
C ASP A 26 2.01 6.30 -35.97
N ALA A 27 1.87 5.92 -34.69
CA ALA A 27 3.01 5.61 -33.84
C ALA A 27 3.74 4.35 -34.34
N SER A 28 4.91 4.55 -34.96
CA SER A 28 5.78 3.47 -35.44
C SER A 28 6.43 2.66 -34.31
N ARG A 29 6.44 3.21 -33.08
CA ARG A 29 7.03 2.58 -31.89
C ARG A 29 6.14 2.86 -30.66
N PRO A 30 5.10 2.05 -30.43
CA PRO A 30 4.28 2.21 -29.23
C PRO A 30 5.08 1.90 -27.95
N PRO A 31 4.64 2.41 -26.79
CA PRO A 31 5.28 2.12 -25.51
C PRO A 31 5.33 0.64 -25.17
N ALA A 32 6.26 0.26 -24.31
CA ALA A 32 6.32 -1.08 -23.77
C ALA A 32 5.31 -1.23 -22.62
N CYS A 33 4.65 -2.39 -22.55
CA CYS A 33 3.76 -2.77 -21.47
C CYS A 33 4.52 -2.76 -20.14
N LEU A 34 4.03 -1.99 -19.15
CA LEU A 34 4.67 -1.88 -17.84
C LEU A 34 4.77 -3.22 -17.10
N ARG A 35 3.87 -4.17 -17.40
CA ARG A 35 3.79 -5.47 -16.71
C ARG A 35 4.79 -6.52 -17.24
N CYS A 36 4.97 -6.62 -18.55
CA CYS A 36 5.81 -7.65 -19.18
C CYS A 36 6.94 -7.12 -20.09
N GLY A 37 6.94 -5.83 -20.44
CA GLY A 37 7.93 -5.21 -21.31
C GLY A 37 7.71 -5.43 -22.82
N GLN A 38 6.70 -6.19 -23.23
CA GLN A 38 6.34 -6.35 -24.64
C GLN A 38 5.74 -5.07 -25.21
N SER A 39 5.84 -4.87 -26.52
CA SER A 39 5.21 -3.74 -27.21
C SER A 39 3.70 -3.74 -26.97
N LEU A 40 3.13 -2.56 -26.65
CA LEU A 40 1.68 -2.37 -26.66
C LEU A 40 1.18 -2.24 -28.09
N ASP A 41 -0.13 -2.42 -28.28
CA ASP A 41 -0.79 -2.08 -29.54
C ASP A 41 -0.76 -0.55 -29.74
N PRO A 42 -0.44 -0.02 -30.93
CA PRO A 42 -0.44 1.42 -31.20
C PRO A 42 -1.79 2.11 -30.94
N VAL A 43 -2.89 1.38 -31.08
CA VAL A 43 -4.23 1.86 -30.76
C VAL A 43 -4.52 1.56 -29.29
N LEU A 44 -4.61 2.60 -28.48
CA LEU A 44 -4.76 2.47 -27.02
C LEU A 44 -5.94 1.56 -26.63
N ALA A 45 -7.09 1.69 -27.32
CA ALA A 45 -8.31 0.94 -27.05
C ALA A 45 -8.20 -0.58 -27.35
N HIS A 46 -7.17 -1.04 -28.06
CA HIS A 46 -6.93 -2.47 -28.27
C HIS A 46 -6.18 -3.12 -27.08
N ASN A 47 -5.57 -2.30 -26.23
CA ASN A 47 -4.89 -2.77 -25.03
C ASN A 47 -5.90 -2.99 -23.90
N ALA A 48 -5.53 -3.79 -22.89
CA ALA A 48 -6.38 -4.06 -21.74
C ALA A 48 -6.12 -3.04 -20.62
N LEU A 49 -7.17 -2.60 -19.93
CA LEU A 49 -7.02 -1.83 -18.69
C LEU A 49 -6.66 -2.80 -17.55
N SER A 50 -5.60 -2.48 -16.79
CA SER A 50 -5.19 -3.27 -15.62
C SER A 50 -6.27 -3.28 -14.54
N ARG A 51 -6.41 -4.40 -13.84
CA ARG A 51 -7.36 -4.57 -12.72
C ARG A 51 -6.89 -3.95 -11.40
N TYR A 52 -5.59 -3.64 -11.29
CA TYR A 52 -4.95 -3.26 -10.02
C TYR A 52 -4.44 -1.81 -9.99
N VAL A 53 -4.23 -1.21 -11.15
CA VAL A 53 -3.75 0.18 -11.30
C VAL A 53 -4.27 0.74 -12.62
N ASP A 54 -4.61 2.04 -12.66
CA ASP A 54 -5.24 2.70 -13.81
C ASP A 54 -4.25 2.95 -14.97
N VAL A 55 -3.78 1.86 -15.59
CA VAL A 55 -2.84 1.86 -16.71
C VAL A 55 -3.25 0.81 -17.75
N TYR A 56 -2.92 1.06 -19.02
CA TYR A 56 -3.11 0.04 -20.05
C TYR A 56 -1.91 -0.92 -20.11
N ILE A 57 -2.23 -2.20 -20.26
CA ILE A 57 -1.30 -3.33 -20.41
C ILE A 57 -1.65 -4.11 -21.68
N CYS A 58 -0.73 -4.93 -22.20
CA CYS A 58 -1.01 -5.70 -23.41
C CYS A 58 -2.15 -6.71 -23.17
N THR A 59 -2.84 -7.11 -24.23
CA THR A 59 -3.98 -8.05 -24.16
C THR A 59 -3.62 -9.36 -23.46
N SER A 60 -2.46 -9.93 -23.74
CA SER A 60 -1.97 -11.15 -23.07
C SER A 60 -1.81 -10.96 -21.57
N CYS A 61 -1.32 -9.79 -21.15
CA CYS A 61 -1.22 -9.43 -19.74
C CYS A 61 -2.59 -9.23 -19.09
N GLY A 62 -3.56 -8.63 -19.80
CA GLY A 62 -4.93 -8.48 -19.32
C GLY A 62 -5.63 -9.83 -19.11
N THR A 63 -5.44 -10.78 -20.03
CA THR A 63 -5.94 -12.16 -19.89
C THR A 63 -5.32 -12.85 -18.68
N ASP A 64 -3.99 -12.78 -18.51
CA ASP A 64 -3.31 -13.37 -17.36
C ASP A 64 -3.73 -12.72 -16.03
N GLU A 65 -4.02 -11.41 -15.99
CA GLU A 65 -4.61 -10.78 -14.80
C GLU A 65 -5.98 -11.34 -14.46
N ALA A 66 -6.86 -11.51 -15.44
CA ALA A 66 -8.20 -12.06 -15.22
C ALA A 66 -8.15 -13.50 -14.67
N ILE A 67 -7.26 -14.34 -15.21
CA ILE A 67 -7.07 -15.72 -14.73
C ILE A 67 -6.55 -15.73 -13.29
N ARG A 68 -5.53 -14.94 -12.98
CA ARG A 68 -4.92 -14.88 -11.65
C ARG A 68 -5.84 -14.29 -10.59
N ASP A 69 -6.65 -13.30 -10.97
CA ASP A 69 -7.66 -12.69 -10.09
C ASP A 69 -8.70 -13.73 -9.68
N MET A 70 -9.20 -14.52 -10.64
CA MET A 70 -10.11 -15.65 -10.37
C MET A 70 -9.50 -16.68 -9.42
N GLU A 71 -8.20 -16.95 -9.55
CA GLU A 71 -7.49 -17.88 -8.65
C GLU A 71 -7.05 -17.23 -7.32
N GLY A 72 -7.30 -15.93 -7.14
CA GLY A 72 -6.93 -15.19 -5.94
C GLY A 72 -5.43 -14.96 -5.75
N ARG A 73 -4.62 -15.10 -6.82
CA ARG A 73 -3.15 -15.02 -6.81
C ARG A 73 -2.63 -14.00 -7.85
N PRO A 74 -2.99 -12.71 -7.72
CA PRO A 74 -2.50 -11.69 -8.63
C PRO A 74 -0.98 -11.64 -8.64
N LYS A 75 -0.43 -11.14 -9.75
CA LYS A 75 1.01 -10.86 -9.84
C LYS A 75 1.29 -9.55 -9.07
N PRO A 76 2.13 -9.56 -8.01
CA PRO A 76 2.45 -8.35 -7.27
C PRO A 76 3.00 -7.25 -8.18
N LEU A 77 2.69 -5.99 -7.90
CA LEU A 77 3.12 -4.83 -8.69
C LEU A 77 4.65 -4.74 -8.75
N ASP A 78 5.35 -5.06 -7.66
CA ASP A 78 6.82 -5.07 -7.62
C ASP A 78 7.44 -6.14 -8.53
N CYS A 79 6.63 -7.11 -8.97
CA CYS A 79 7.04 -8.10 -9.94
C CYS A 79 6.82 -7.68 -11.40
N TRP A 80 6.27 -6.48 -11.65
CA TRP A 80 6.07 -5.95 -12.99
C TRP A 80 7.39 -5.53 -13.62
N GLN A 81 7.49 -5.68 -14.93
CA GLN A 81 8.74 -5.47 -15.64
C GLN A 81 9.26 -4.03 -15.48
N ALA A 82 8.39 -3.03 -15.52
CA ALA A 82 8.80 -1.63 -15.36
C ALA A 82 9.38 -1.32 -13.99
N VAL A 83 8.88 -1.97 -12.93
CA VAL A 83 9.42 -1.86 -11.57
C VAL A 83 10.78 -2.54 -11.50
N LYS A 84 10.86 -3.79 -11.96
CA LYS A 84 12.11 -4.58 -11.93
C LYS A 84 13.23 -3.99 -12.77
N SER A 85 12.92 -3.39 -13.92
CA SER A 85 13.92 -2.83 -14.83
C SER A 85 14.35 -1.41 -14.47
N GLY A 86 13.77 -0.80 -13.43
CA GLY A 86 14.03 0.60 -13.10
C GLY A 86 13.55 1.58 -14.17
N ARG A 87 12.61 1.17 -15.05
CA ARG A 87 11.99 2.08 -16.05
C ARG A 87 11.15 3.17 -15.37
N MET A 88 10.82 2.99 -14.09
CA MET A 88 10.01 3.92 -13.33
C MET A 88 10.62 5.32 -13.34
N LYS A 89 9.79 6.31 -13.66
CA LYS A 89 10.17 7.71 -13.55
C LYS A 89 9.88 8.14 -12.13
N ALA A 90 10.93 8.45 -11.36
CA ALA A 90 10.81 8.90 -9.99
C ALA A 90 9.85 10.11 -9.94
N PRO A 91 8.68 9.98 -9.31
CA PRO A 91 7.83 11.13 -9.07
C PRO A 91 8.47 12.04 -8.03
N SER A 92 7.95 13.27 -7.95
CA SER A 92 8.06 14.02 -6.71
C SER A 92 7.21 13.29 -5.66
N TYR A 93 7.87 12.62 -4.72
CA TYR A 93 7.18 12.05 -3.55
C TYR A 93 6.80 13.11 -2.53
N GLU A 94 7.24 14.36 -2.73
CA GLU A 94 7.03 15.45 -1.77
C GLU A 94 5.55 15.78 -1.57
N ASP A 95 4.66 15.42 -2.48
CA ASP A 95 3.24 15.71 -2.36
C ASP A 95 2.43 14.59 -1.69
N PHE A 96 3.05 13.46 -1.38
CA PHE A 96 2.36 12.25 -0.91
C PHE A 96 2.88 11.74 0.43
N GLN A 97 2.00 11.04 1.13
CA GLN A 97 2.37 10.16 2.23
C GLN A 97 2.44 8.72 1.70
N LEU A 98 3.64 8.15 1.62
CA LEU A 98 3.81 6.85 0.99
C LEU A 98 3.58 5.69 1.95
N LEU A 99 2.95 4.64 1.42
CA LEU A 99 2.97 3.28 1.96
C LEU A 99 3.79 2.38 1.05
N SER A 100 4.65 1.57 1.64
CA SER A 100 5.55 0.65 0.95
C SER A 100 5.35 -0.77 1.48
N PRO A 101 5.49 -1.82 0.63
CA PRO A 101 5.56 -3.19 1.11
C PRO A 101 6.88 -3.46 1.86
N CYS A 102 7.94 -2.68 1.63
CA CYS A 102 9.22 -2.90 2.28
C CYS A 102 9.32 -2.10 3.59
N CYS A 103 9.71 -2.76 4.68
CA CYS A 103 9.97 -2.07 5.94
C CYS A 103 11.21 -1.17 5.82
N GLY A 104 11.02 0.14 6.01
CA GLY A 104 12.10 1.13 5.98
C GLY A 104 12.78 1.39 7.34
N PHE A 105 12.31 0.74 8.40
CA PHE A 105 12.75 0.99 9.78
C PHE A 105 12.88 -0.33 10.60
N PRO A 106 13.51 -1.39 10.08
CA PRO A 106 13.59 -2.68 10.78
C PRO A 106 14.29 -2.60 12.14
N GLU A 107 15.13 -1.59 12.35
CA GLU A 107 15.87 -1.36 13.59
C GLU A 107 14.97 -1.19 14.82
N ILE A 108 13.77 -0.62 14.68
CA ILE A 108 12.88 -0.38 15.83
C ILE A 108 12.38 -1.69 16.47
N PHE A 109 12.39 -2.79 15.70
CA PHE A 109 11.94 -4.10 16.16
C PHE A 109 13.05 -4.90 16.87
N GLN A 110 14.27 -4.37 16.93
CA GLN A 110 15.39 -5.03 17.62
C GLN A 110 15.30 -4.87 19.14
N GLU A 111 14.76 -3.74 19.62
CA GLU A 111 14.63 -3.43 21.05
C GLU A 111 13.17 -3.50 21.54
N MET A 112 12.76 -4.71 21.89
CA MET A 112 11.43 -4.97 22.45
C MET A 112 11.42 -4.70 23.96
N SER A 113 10.44 -3.92 24.42
CA SER A 113 10.12 -3.69 25.83
C SER A 113 8.80 -4.34 26.19
N VAL A 114 8.51 -4.46 27.48
CA VAL A 114 7.19 -4.88 27.96
C VAL A 114 6.42 -3.62 28.33
N ASP A 115 5.26 -3.40 27.70
CA ASP A 115 4.38 -2.29 28.01
C ASP A 115 3.74 -2.46 29.42
N PRO A 116 3.06 -1.43 29.96
CA PRO A 116 2.38 -1.53 31.26
C PRO A 116 1.31 -2.64 31.36
N TYR A 117 0.90 -3.23 30.23
CA TYR A 117 -0.11 -4.27 30.13
C TYR A 117 0.49 -5.68 29.93
N GLY A 118 1.82 -5.79 29.88
CA GLY A 118 2.52 -7.07 29.74
C GLY A 118 2.80 -7.50 28.29
N HIS A 119 2.50 -6.67 27.30
CA HIS A 119 2.76 -6.97 25.90
C HIS A 119 4.18 -6.59 25.49
N LYS A 120 4.82 -7.43 24.69
CA LYS A 120 6.11 -7.11 24.07
C LYS A 120 5.88 -6.17 22.88
N ALA A 121 6.37 -4.94 22.99
CA ALA A 121 6.23 -3.88 21.99
C ALA A 121 7.58 -3.14 21.85
N PRO A 122 7.93 -2.61 20.66
CA PRO A 122 9.02 -1.66 20.53
C PRO A 122 8.90 -0.52 21.54
N ARG A 123 10.02 -0.11 22.15
CA ARG A 123 10.03 0.97 23.16
C ARG A 123 9.44 2.28 22.65
N CYS A 124 9.55 2.53 21.35
CA CYS A 124 9.05 3.73 20.68
C CYS A 124 7.56 3.63 20.28
N GLU A 125 6.89 2.49 20.45
CA GLU A 125 5.47 2.33 20.12
C GLU A 125 4.61 3.23 21.00
N LEU A 126 3.91 4.19 20.42
CA LEU A 126 3.06 5.12 21.18
C LEU A 126 1.68 4.54 21.41
N VAL A 127 1.08 4.04 20.32
CA VAL A 127 -0.29 3.56 20.26
C VAL A 127 -0.42 2.63 19.07
N TYR A 128 -1.30 1.63 19.19
CA TYR A 128 -1.80 0.91 18.03
C TYR A 128 -3.33 0.88 18.03
N SER A 129 -3.89 0.69 16.84
CA SER A 129 -5.31 0.46 16.66
C SER A 129 -5.58 -0.96 16.21
N ARG A 130 -6.82 -1.38 16.44
CA ARG A 130 -7.40 -2.57 15.83
C ARG A 130 -8.74 -2.18 15.23
N SER A 131 -8.97 -2.58 13.98
CA SER A 131 -10.21 -2.30 13.29
C SER A 131 -10.82 -3.54 12.65
N ASP A 132 -12.14 -3.64 12.71
CA ASP A 132 -12.95 -4.61 11.99
C ASP A 132 -13.88 -3.92 10.99
N TYR A 133 -14.17 -4.59 9.88
CA TYR A 133 -15.09 -4.09 8.86
C TYR A 133 -16.44 -4.81 8.97
N ASP A 134 -17.50 -4.06 9.27
CA ASP A 134 -18.84 -4.63 9.51
C ASP A 134 -19.64 -4.92 8.22
N GLY A 135 -19.05 -4.66 7.05
CA GLY A 135 -19.73 -4.71 5.75
C GLY A 135 -20.11 -3.34 5.19
N HIS A 136 -20.04 -2.29 6.00
CA HIS A 136 -20.36 -0.92 5.64
C HIS A 136 -19.25 0.06 6.00
N ARG A 137 -18.69 -0.05 7.22
CA ARG A 137 -17.67 0.85 7.75
C ARG A 137 -16.66 0.10 8.61
N TRP A 138 -15.55 0.80 8.88
CA TRP A 138 -14.55 0.36 9.84
C TRP A 138 -14.93 0.80 11.24
N HIS A 139 -14.88 -0.13 12.18
CA HIS A 139 -14.92 0.17 13.62
C HIS A 139 -13.51 0.08 14.14
N THR A 140 -13.04 1.11 14.85
CA THR A 140 -11.66 1.18 15.32
C THR A 140 -11.63 1.33 16.83
N ILE A 141 -10.81 0.52 17.48
CA ILE A 141 -10.48 0.65 18.90
C ILE A 141 -8.98 0.94 19.05
N TRP A 142 -8.62 1.70 20.08
CA TRP A 142 -7.26 2.21 20.30
C TRP A 142 -6.65 1.64 21.59
N PHE A 143 -5.37 1.31 21.52
CA PHE A 143 -4.59 0.74 22.61
C PHE A 143 -3.32 1.58 22.84
N PRO A 144 -3.24 2.38 23.90
CA PRO A 144 -2.03 3.12 24.23
C PRO A 144 -0.96 2.18 24.81
N CYS A 145 0.29 2.36 24.40
CA CYS A 145 1.41 1.60 24.97
C CYS A 145 2.10 2.36 26.12
N TRP A 146 2.27 3.69 25.98
CA TRP A 146 2.90 4.55 27.00
C TRP A 146 2.09 5.85 27.15
N GLU A 147 1.16 5.89 28.11
CA GLU A 147 0.24 7.02 28.29
C GLU A 147 0.95 8.35 28.60
N ASP A 148 2.06 8.30 29.33
CA ASP A 148 2.89 9.45 29.72
C ASP A 148 3.47 10.21 28.52
N ARG A 149 3.65 9.54 27.38
CA ARG A 149 4.21 10.14 26.16
C ARG A 149 3.14 10.74 25.24
N ARG A 150 1.86 10.47 25.51
CA ARG A 150 0.76 10.85 24.64
C ARG A 150 0.35 12.30 24.91
N THR A 151 0.77 13.19 24.02
CA THR A 151 0.26 14.58 24.02
C THR A 151 -0.95 14.70 23.11
N GLN A 152 -1.80 15.71 23.35
CA GLN A 152 -2.96 16.01 22.50
C GLN A 152 -2.55 16.24 21.04
N ALA A 153 -1.41 16.89 20.81
CA ALA A 153 -0.89 17.14 19.46
C ALA A 153 -0.48 15.85 18.73
N LEU A 154 0.09 14.87 19.45
CA LEU A 154 0.42 13.56 18.86
C LEU A 154 -0.84 12.75 18.57
N ALA A 155 -1.83 12.77 19.47
CA ALA A 155 -3.12 12.11 19.26
C ALA A 155 -3.81 12.65 18.00
N GLN A 156 -3.86 13.98 17.82
CA GLN A 156 -4.43 14.60 16.61
C GLN A 156 -3.72 14.15 15.31
N LYS A 157 -2.40 13.96 15.34
CA LYS A 157 -1.66 13.47 14.16
C LYS A 157 -1.97 12.00 13.84
N VAL A 158 -2.16 11.18 14.87
CA VAL A 158 -2.57 9.78 14.73
C VAL A 158 -3.97 9.70 14.11
N ASP A 159 -4.93 10.47 14.65
CA ASP A 159 -6.30 10.52 14.14
C ASP A 159 -6.33 11.00 12.68
N GLN A 160 -5.60 12.09 12.35
CA GLN A 160 -5.49 12.58 10.97
C GLN A 160 -4.93 11.55 9.99
N PHE A 161 -3.96 10.73 10.43
CA PHE A 161 -3.45 9.63 9.60
C PHE A 161 -4.49 8.55 9.40
N MET A 162 -5.14 8.12 10.48
CA MET A 162 -6.13 7.04 10.43
C MET A 162 -7.33 7.42 9.55
N ASP A 163 -7.84 8.64 9.70
CA ASP A 163 -8.93 9.15 8.88
C ASP A 163 -8.53 9.17 7.39
N ALA A 164 -7.37 9.74 7.07
CA ALA A 164 -6.86 9.78 5.69
C ALA A 164 -6.63 8.38 5.12
N LEU A 165 -6.19 7.41 5.94
CA LEU A 165 -5.97 6.03 5.52
C LEU A 165 -7.28 5.37 5.14
N LEU A 166 -8.31 5.47 5.98
CA LEU A 166 -9.61 4.81 5.76
C LEU A 166 -10.42 5.46 4.63
N GLU A 167 -10.12 6.71 4.25
CA GLU A 167 -10.72 7.39 3.10
C GLU A 167 -10.12 6.98 1.75
N THR A 168 -8.94 6.35 1.73
CA THR A 168 -8.32 5.85 0.49
C THR A 168 -9.20 4.81 -0.21
N GLU A 169 -9.01 4.66 -1.52
CA GLU A 169 -9.74 3.66 -2.31
C GLU A 169 -9.46 2.24 -1.80
N GLU A 170 -8.21 1.99 -1.42
CA GLU A 170 -7.69 0.71 -0.99
C GLU A 170 -8.31 0.24 0.33
N PHE A 171 -8.58 1.15 1.24
CA PHE A 171 -9.14 0.82 2.55
C PHE A 171 -10.63 1.13 2.67
N ARG A 172 -11.32 1.63 1.65
CA ARG A 172 -12.76 1.95 1.73
C ARG A 172 -13.66 0.73 2.04
N SER A 173 -13.23 -0.48 1.69
CA SER A 173 -13.92 -1.71 2.04
C SER A 173 -12.95 -2.87 2.26
N LEU A 174 -13.39 -3.90 2.99
CA LEU A 174 -12.60 -5.13 3.13
C LEU A 174 -12.24 -5.71 1.75
N GLY A 175 -13.17 -5.74 0.79
CA GLY A 175 -12.90 -6.26 -0.55
C GLY A 175 -11.81 -5.48 -1.32
N GLN A 176 -11.79 -4.15 -1.21
CA GLN A 176 -10.71 -3.33 -1.78
C GLN A 176 -9.38 -3.58 -1.08
N MET A 177 -9.39 -3.70 0.25
CA MET A 177 -8.18 -3.99 1.01
C MET A 177 -7.62 -5.35 0.61
N LYS A 178 -8.46 -6.39 0.47
CA LYS A 178 -8.02 -7.71 -0.01
C LYS A 178 -7.34 -7.63 -1.37
N ARG A 179 -7.92 -6.88 -2.32
CA ARG A 179 -7.34 -6.71 -3.66
C ARG A 179 -6.00 -5.99 -3.60
N MET A 180 -5.93 -4.89 -2.86
CA MET A 180 -4.70 -4.13 -2.66
C MET A 180 -3.62 -5.00 -2.02
N CYS A 181 -3.92 -5.71 -0.93
CA CYS A 181 -2.93 -6.51 -0.20
C CYS A 181 -2.25 -7.54 -1.11
N ARG A 182 -3.04 -8.25 -1.91
CA ARG A 182 -2.50 -9.28 -2.82
C ARG A 182 -1.65 -8.70 -3.94
N ALA A 183 -1.88 -7.44 -4.34
CA ALA A 183 -1.15 -6.80 -5.43
C ALA A 183 0.06 -5.99 -4.95
N CYS A 184 0.00 -5.38 -3.76
CA CYS A 184 0.88 -4.28 -3.39
C CYS A 184 1.56 -4.42 -2.03
N ALA A 185 1.09 -5.31 -1.15
CA ALA A 185 1.56 -5.41 0.22
C ALA A 185 2.56 -6.57 0.38
N GLU A 186 3.39 -6.50 1.41
CA GLU A 186 4.31 -7.59 1.74
C GLU A 186 3.54 -8.78 2.33
N PRO A 187 3.67 -9.99 1.77
CA PRO A 187 3.05 -11.18 2.34
C PRO A 187 3.78 -11.62 3.61
N THR A 188 3.03 -12.15 4.57
CA THR A 188 3.62 -12.83 5.73
C THR A 188 3.70 -14.35 5.48
N SER A 189 4.12 -15.11 6.51
CA SER A 189 4.01 -16.57 6.51
C SER A 189 2.56 -17.07 6.45
N ASP A 190 1.58 -16.25 6.88
CA ASP A 190 0.17 -16.53 6.69
C ASP A 190 -0.30 -15.90 5.37
N PRO A 191 -0.86 -16.69 4.43
CA PRO A 191 -1.25 -16.21 3.10
C PRO A 191 -2.41 -15.22 3.11
N THR A 192 -3.05 -15.01 4.26
CA THR A 192 -4.16 -14.07 4.45
C THR A 192 -3.75 -12.80 5.18
N GLU A 193 -2.49 -12.66 5.56
CA GLU A 193 -1.97 -11.52 6.30
C GLU A 193 -0.82 -10.84 5.56
N PHE A 194 -0.84 -9.51 5.60
CA PHE A 194 0.04 -8.66 4.81
C PHE A 194 0.52 -7.46 5.62
N ASN A 195 1.67 -6.92 5.26
CA ASN A 195 2.22 -5.72 5.85
C ASN A 195 2.33 -4.58 4.83
N LEU A 196 2.13 -3.37 5.35
CA LEU A 196 2.53 -2.11 4.71
C LEU A 196 3.22 -1.23 5.75
N TYR A 197 4.12 -0.38 5.26
CA TYR A 197 4.94 0.48 6.08
C TYR A 197 4.85 1.92 5.58
N GLY A 198 4.76 2.86 6.50
CA GLY A 198 4.67 4.28 6.20
C GLY A 198 5.51 5.11 7.17
N GLU A 199 5.77 6.35 6.78
CA GLU A 199 6.61 7.24 7.56
C GLU A 199 6.12 8.69 7.47
N THR A 200 5.78 9.29 8.60
CA THR A 200 5.43 10.72 8.71
C THR A 200 6.59 11.49 9.34
N ALA A 201 6.46 12.81 9.49
CA ALA A 201 7.46 13.59 10.22
C ALA A 201 7.64 13.15 11.69
N SER A 202 6.61 12.57 12.31
CA SER A 202 6.64 12.19 13.74
C SER A 202 6.68 10.69 13.99
N PHE A 203 6.25 9.88 13.03
CA PHE A 203 6.02 8.46 13.24
C PHE A 203 6.62 7.58 12.15
N TYR A 204 7.15 6.42 12.55
CA TYR A 204 7.11 5.22 11.72
C TYR A 204 5.77 4.53 11.93
N ILE A 205 5.22 3.93 10.87
CA ILE A 205 3.87 3.37 10.87
C ILE A 205 3.93 1.97 10.26
N TRP A 206 3.51 0.97 11.03
CA TRP A 206 3.33 -0.39 10.52
C TRP A 206 1.84 -0.71 10.46
N ILE A 207 1.40 -1.15 9.29
CA ILE A 207 0.05 -1.60 9.03
C ILE A 207 0.09 -3.10 8.80
N ARG A 208 -0.62 -3.87 9.63
CA ARG A 208 -0.88 -5.30 9.38
C ARG A 208 -2.33 -5.45 8.95
N ALA A 209 -2.52 -5.95 7.74
CA ALA A 209 -3.82 -6.17 7.12
C ALA A 209 -4.14 -7.67 7.05
N ILE A 210 -5.33 -8.03 7.52
CA ILE A 210 -5.84 -9.40 7.60
C ILE A 210 -7.07 -9.51 6.71
N THR A 211 -7.00 -10.41 5.73
CA THR A 211 -7.97 -10.52 4.63
C THR A 211 -9.12 -11.51 4.89
N ARG A 212 -9.16 -12.12 6.07
CA ARG A 212 -10.20 -13.06 6.51
C ARG A 212 -11.52 -12.31 6.79
N GLU A 213 -12.65 -13.00 6.65
CA GLU A 213 -13.95 -12.43 7.00
C GLU A 213 -14.22 -12.56 8.51
N LYS A 214 -14.96 -11.60 9.08
CA LYS A 214 -15.34 -11.59 10.50
C LYS A 214 -14.14 -11.67 11.46
N ASP A 215 -13.04 -11.02 11.07
CA ASP A 215 -11.81 -10.93 11.84
C ASP A 215 -11.53 -9.44 12.14
N TYR A 216 -10.56 -9.18 13.01
CA TYR A 216 -9.96 -7.86 13.12
C TYR A 216 -9.03 -7.64 11.93
N ASN A 217 -9.55 -6.93 10.94
CA ASN A 217 -8.99 -6.85 9.61
C ASN A 217 -7.79 -5.91 9.50
N LEU A 218 -7.66 -4.92 10.36
CA LEU A 218 -6.62 -3.90 10.23
C LEU A 218 -6.00 -3.57 11.58
N TYR A 219 -4.69 -3.64 11.66
CA TYR A 219 -3.90 -3.16 12.79
C TYR A 219 -2.99 -2.04 12.28
N VAL A 220 -2.97 -0.91 12.98
CA VAL A 220 -2.10 0.22 12.63
C VAL A 220 -1.30 0.62 13.87
N HIS A 221 0.00 0.45 13.81
CA HIS A 221 0.94 0.74 14.88
C HIS A 221 1.67 2.05 14.57
N PHE A 222 1.77 2.94 15.57
CA PHE A 222 2.47 4.21 15.46
C PHE A 222 3.66 4.26 16.41
N TYR A 223 4.86 4.42 15.84
CA TYR A 223 6.12 4.46 16.56
C TYR A 223 6.73 5.86 16.52
N LEU A 224 7.03 6.45 17.67
CA LEU A 224 7.64 7.79 17.75
C LEU A 224 9.10 7.77 17.30
N LYS A 225 9.43 8.55 16.28
CA LYS A 225 10.81 8.65 15.75
C LYS A 225 11.81 9.22 16.75
N ASN A 226 11.38 10.20 17.56
CA ASN A 226 12.27 10.85 18.54
C ASN A 226 12.55 9.96 19.77
N SER A 227 12.14 8.70 19.74
CA SER A 227 12.34 7.72 20.81
C SER A 227 13.06 6.46 20.30
N VAL A 228 13.58 6.51 19.07
CA VAL A 228 14.49 5.53 18.47
C VAL A 228 15.93 6.00 18.67
#